data_AF-A0A6G3XH51-F1
#
_entry.id   AF-A0A6G3XH51-F1
#
_cell.length_a   1.000
_cell.length_b   1.000
_cell.length_c   1.000
_cell.angle_alpha   90.00
_cell.angle_beta   90.00
_cell.angle_gamma   90.00
#
_symmetry.space_group_name_H-M   'P 1'
#
loop_
_entity.id
_entity.type
_entity.pdbx_description
1 polymer ?
#
loop_
_entity_poly.entity_id
_entity_poly.type
_entity_poly.pdbx_seq_one_letter_code
_entity_poly.pdbx_strand_id
1 'polypeptide(L)' 'LEPCTMCAGALVQSRIDRVVYGARDEKAGASGSLWDVVRDRRLNHRPEVIGGVLEDECAEQLTAFFRTL' A
#
# COMPACT_ATOMS: atom_id res chain seq x y z
N LEU A 1 -1.96 -2.92 5.42
CA LEU A 1 -1.75 -1.47 5.30
C LEU A 1 -1.17 -1.18 3.93
N GLU A 2 -1.63 -0.13 3.27
CA GLU A 2 -1.13 0.32 1.98
C GLU A 2 0.39 0.56 1.99
N PRO A 3 1.14 0.12 0.96
CA PRO A 3 2.58 0.35 0.88
C PRO A 3 2.93 1.84 0.77
N CYS A 4 3.87 2.30 1.60
CA CYS A 4 4.47 3.63 1.48
C CYS A 4 5.42 3.72 0.27
N THR A 5 5.94 4.92 -0.03
CA THR A 5 6.81 5.17 -1.20
C THR A 5 8.02 4.23 -1.27
N MET A 6 8.65 3.93 -0.13
CA MET A 6 9.79 3.02 -0.07
C MET A 6 9.38 1.60 -0.50
N CYS A 7 8.32 1.06 0.09
CA CYS A 7 7.84 -0.29 -0.20
C CYS A 7 7.26 -0.39 -1.62
N ALA A 8 6.51 0.61 -2.08
CA ALA A 8 5.98 0.69 -3.44
C ALA A 8 7.10 0.63 -4.50
N GLY A 9 8.20 1.36 -4.30
CA GLY A 9 9.38 1.25 -5.16
C GLY A 9 10.03 -0.13 -5.10
N ALA A 10 10.12 -0.73 -3.90
CA ALA A 10 10.68 -2.08 -3.74
C ALA A 10 9.83 -3.15 -4.46
N LEU A 11 8.50 -3.03 -4.47
CA LEU A 11 7.60 -3.94 -5.21
C LEU A 11 7.90 -3.90 -6.71
N VAL A 12 8.10 -2.71 -7.27
CA VAL A 12 8.46 -2.54 -8.69
C VAL A 12 9.82 -3.17 -8.98
N GLN A 13 10.84 -2.88 -8.15
CA GLN A 13 12.20 -3.36 -8.38
C GLN A 13 12.37 -4.87 -8.20
N SER A 14 11.58 -5.47 -7.30
CA SER A 14 11.53 -6.92 -7.11
C SER A 14 10.63 -7.63 -8.13
N ARG A 15 9.94 -6.87 -9.00
CA ARG A 15 9.03 -7.38 -10.04
C ARG A 15 7.93 -8.29 -9.49
N ILE A 16 7.38 -7.93 -8.34
CA ILE A 16 6.22 -8.63 -7.78
C ILE A 16 5.03 -8.45 -8.73
N ASP A 17 4.34 -9.53 -9.08
CA ASP A 17 3.22 -9.46 -10.04
C ASP A 17 1.96 -8.86 -9.45
N ARG A 18 1.72 -9.06 -8.15
CA ARG A 18 0.51 -8.61 -7.45
C ARG A 18 0.80 -8.18 -6.02
N VAL A 19 0.23 -7.05 -5.63
CA VAL A 19 0.18 -6.59 -4.24
C VAL A 19 -1.28 -6.54 -3.76
N VAL A 20 -1.52 -7.16 -2.60
CA VAL A 20 -2.81 -7.13 -1.91
C VAL A 20 -2.62 -6.49 -0.54
N TYR A 21 -3.43 -5.48 -0.21
CA TYR A 21 -3.38 -4.83 1.10
C TYR A 21 -4.80 -4.58 1.64
N GLY A 22 -4.92 -4.53 2.97
CA GLY A 22 -6.17 -4.18 3.66
C GLY A 22 -6.36 -2.67 3.80
N ALA A 23 -6.11 -2.14 5.00
CA ALA A 23 -6.27 -0.71 5.31
C ALA A 23 -5.50 0.22 4.37
N ARG A 24 -6.13 1.31 3.95
CA ARG A 24 -5.49 2.44 3.26
C ARG A 24 -4.63 3.28 4.21
N ASP A 25 -3.64 3.97 3.65
CA ASP A 25 -2.83 4.94 4.40
C ASP A 25 -2.97 6.32 3.75
N GLU A 26 -3.90 7.14 4.26
CA GLU A 26 -4.13 8.50 3.76
C GLU A 26 -2.94 9.44 3.99
N LYS A 27 -2.03 9.12 4.91
CA LYS A 27 -0.91 9.98 5.29
C LYS A 27 0.35 9.69 4.49
N ALA A 28 0.62 8.42 4.20
CA ALA A 28 1.88 7.99 3.58
C ALA A 28 1.74 6.95 2.46
N GLY A 29 0.51 6.52 2.14
CA GLY A 29 0.24 5.49 1.14
C GLY A 29 0.65 5.91 -0.27
N ALA A 30 1.35 5.01 -0.98
CA ALA A 30 1.91 5.25 -2.29
C ALA A 30 1.44 4.24 -3.36
N SER A 31 0.32 3.57 -3.12
CA SER A 31 -0.32 2.62 -4.04
C SER A 31 -1.80 2.99 -4.29
N GLY A 32 -2.12 4.29 -4.25
CA GLY A 32 -3.46 4.83 -4.52
C GLY A 32 -3.91 5.97 -3.60
N SER A 33 -3.29 6.18 -2.43
CA SER A 33 -3.69 7.26 -1.50
C SER A 33 -3.01 8.60 -1.77
N LEU A 34 -1.82 8.84 -1.23
CA LEU A 34 -1.10 10.10 -1.48
C LEU A 34 -0.40 10.07 -2.84
N TRP A 35 0.17 8.92 -3.18
CA TRP A 35 0.81 8.65 -4.46
C TRP A 35 0.33 7.33 -5.04
N ASP A 36 0.57 7.14 -6.33
CA ASP A 36 0.39 5.84 -6.99
C ASP A 36 1.66 5.50 -7.79
N VAL A 37 2.73 5.18 -7.04
CA VAL A 37 4.07 4.96 -7.59
C VAL A 37 4.07 3.73 -8.50
N VAL A 38 3.41 2.66 -8.06
CA VAL A 38 3.35 1.38 -8.78
C VAL A 38 2.63 1.46 -10.14
N ARG A 39 1.82 2.51 -10.38
CA ARG A 39 1.15 2.76 -11.67
C ARG A 39 1.86 3.79 -12.56
N ASP A 40 3.03 4.30 -12.18
CA ASP A 40 3.77 5.24 -13.02
C ASP A 40 4.17 4.59 -14.36
N ARG A 41 3.78 5.23 -15.47
CA ARG A 41 4.02 4.74 -16.84
C ARG A 41 5.50 4.77 -17.25
N ARG A 42 6.35 5.46 -16.50
CA ARG A 42 7.79 5.54 -16.75
C ARG A 42 8.55 4.35 -16.15
N LEU A 43 7.92 3.58 -15.27
CA LEU A 43 8.52 2.40 -14.66
C LEU A 43 8.42 1.17 -15.56
N ASN A 44 9.38 0.26 -15.39
CA ASN A 44 9.57 -0.96 -16.20
C ASN A 44 8.68 -2.14 -15.78
N HIS A 45 8.06 -2.09 -14.61
CA HIS A 45 7.17 -3.11 -14.07
C HIS A 45 5.98 -2.46 -13.35
N ARG A 46 4.79 -3.06 -13.43
CA ARG A 46 3.57 -2.55 -12.80
C ARG A 46 2.77 -3.70 -12.20
N PRO A 47 2.81 -3.91 -10.87
CA PRO A 47 2.02 -4.95 -10.22
C PRO A 47 0.52 -4.66 -10.37
N GLU A 48 -0.28 -5.72 -10.37
CA GLU A 48 -1.70 -5.61 -10.06
C GLU A 48 -1.86 -5.18 -8.59
N VAL A 49 -2.74 -4.20 -8.34
CA VAL A 49 -2.96 -3.65 -7.00
C VAL A 49 -4.40 -3.92 -6.57
N ILE A 50 -4.56 -4.67 -5.49
CA ILE A 50 -5.86 -4.96 -4.86
C ILE A 50 -5.82 -4.40 -3.43
N GLY A 51 -6.57 -3.32 -3.20
CA GLY A 51 -6.73 -2.72 -1.87
C GLY A 51 -8.06 -3.11 -1.22
N GLY A 52 -8.19 -2.84 0.08
CA GLY A 52 -9.46 -2.97 0.82
C GLY A 52 -9.80 -4.40 1.28
N VAL A 53 -8.85 -5.35 1.22
CA VAL A 53 -9.10 -6.72 1.72
C VAL A 53 -9.06 -6.74 3.24
N LEU A 54 -10.21 -6.97 3.88
CA LEU A 54 -10.37 -6.85 5.34
C LEU A 54 -9.93 -5.46 5.83
N GLU A 55 -10.43 -4.41 5.15
CA GLU A 55 -10.01 -3.04 5.38
C GLU A 55 -10.23 -2.60 6.83
N ASP A 56 -11.44 -2.83 7.34
CA ASP A 56 -11.87 -2.45 8.68
C ASP A 56 -11.04 -3.17 9.75
N GLU A 57 -10.85 -4.48 9.61
CA GLU A 57 -10.07 -5.28 10.57
C GLU A 57 -8.60 -4.86 10.58
N CYS A 58 -8.02 -4.57 9.42
CA CYS A 58 -6.65 -4.05 9.33
C CYS A 58 -6.52 -2.66 9.96
N ALA A 59 -7.52 -1.78 9.77
CA ALA A 59 -7.53 -0.43 10.31
C ALA A 59 -7.73 -0.42 11.83
N GLU A 60 -8.57 -1.34 12.34
CA GLU A 60 -8.80 -1.53 13.76
C GLU A 60 -7.52 -1.91 14.50
N GLN A 61 -6.70 -2.81 13.95
CA GLN A 61 -5.42 -3.18 14.57
C GLN A 61 -4.49 -1.98 14.78
N LEU A 62 -4.36 -1.10 13.78
CA LEU A 62 -3.55 0.11 13.88
C LEU A 62 -4.16 1.10 14.89
N THR A 63 -5.48 1.29 14.85
CA THR A 63 -6.19 2.16 15.77
C THR A 63 -6.03 1.70 17.22
N ALA A 64 -6.20 0.40 17.47
CA ALA A 64 -6.05 -0.20 18.79
C ALA A 64 -4.63 -0.02 19.34
N PHE A 65 -3.60 -0.25 18.50
CA PHE A 65 -2.21 -0.03 18.87
C PHE A 65 -1.95 1.43 19.32
N PHE A 66 -2.32 2.41 18.48
CA PHE A 66 -2.05 3.82 18.77
C PHE A 66 -2.90 4.42 19.89
N ARG A 67 -4.05 3.83 20.26
CA ARG A 67 -4.83 4.24 21.43
C ARG A 67 -4.13 3.98 22.76
N THR A 68 -3.13 3.09 22.78
CA THR A 68 -2.41 2.68 24.00
C THR A 68 -1.03 3.34 24.16
N LEU A 69 -0.67 4.22 23.23
CA LEU A 69 0.55 5.02 23.21
C LEU A 69 0.30 6.43 23.75
#